data_AF-A0A4R2JBQ8-F1
#
_entry.id   AF-A0A4R2JBQ8-F1
#
_cell.length_a   1.000
_cell.length_b   1.000
_cell.length_c   1.000
_cell.angle_alpha   90.00
_cell.angle_beta   90.00
_cell.angle_gamma   90.00
#
_symmetry.space_group_name_H-M   'P 1'
#
loop_
_entity.id
_entity.type
_entity.pdbx_description
1 polymer ?
#
loop_
_entity_poly.entity_id
_entity_poly.type
_entity_poly.pdbx_seq_one_letter_code
_entity_poly.pdbx_strand_id
1 'polypeptide(L)'
;MGGLRPGQGGDPDALLADEMCHYSPIPDPAARWRGMSWLSPVLEEIGSDKAATVHKRRFFDNGAVPSMVVTFDKDVQPERFRAAMDARHKGAHNAYRTLYLGGGADVKTVCTNLQQVDLTGVQGHGETRIAAAAGVPPVIVGLSEGLAAATYRNYAQARRRFADGTIRPLWRMAAASLQNLVTPPTVGAALWYDDRDIPFLREDRRDVAEIQFRQASTIRQLVDAGFEAAAVTAAVAAEGFTLLRHTGLFSVQLQRPNTTTPSPTGVPTPPEEQS
;
A
#
# COMPACT_ATOMS: atom_id res chain seq x y z
N MET A 1 -15.02 -8.86 23.54
CA MET A 1 -16.21 -9.41 22.86
C MET A 1 -15.99 -10.91 22.79
N GLY A 2 -16.92 -11.70 23.36
CA GLY A 2 -16.87 -13.16 23.26
C GLY A 2 -17.35 -13.63 21.90
N GLY A 3 -16.92 -14.83 21.49
CA GLY A 3 -17.29 -15.47 20.23
C GLY A 3 -18.18 -16.69 20.43
N LEU A 4 -18.68 -17.26 19.33
CA LEU A 4 -19.30 -18.58 19.35
C LEU A 4 -18.49 -19.49 18.42
N ARG A 5 -18.15 -20.69 18.88
CA ARG A 5 -17.62 -21.75 18.01
C ARG A 5 -18.64 -22.89 17.87
N PRO A 6 -18.60 -23.66 16.78
CA PRO A 6 -19.41 -24.88 16.68
C PRO A 6 -18.98 -25.86 17.77
N GLY A 7 -19.87 -26.22 18.70
CA GLY A 7 -19.61 -27.26 19.70
C GLY A 7 -19.74 -28.66 19.09
N GLN A 8 -19.09 -29.64 19.71
CA GLN A 8 -19.06 -31.02 19.20
C GLN A 8 -20.43 -31.72 19.15
N GLY A 9 -21.47 -31.14 19.75
CA GLY A 9 -22.86 -31.64 19.73
C GLY A 9 -23.83 -30.81 18.89
N GLY A 10 -23.37 -29.80 18.13
CA GLY A 10 -24.22 -28.89 17.36
C GLY A 10 -24.69 -27.65 18.12
N ASP A 11 -24.61 -27.65 19.46
CA ASP A 11 -24.81 -26.45 20.26
C ASP A 11 -23.56 -25.55 20.24
N PRO A 12 -23.72 -24.22 20.15
CA PRO A 12 -22.58 -23.29 20.08
C PRO A 12 -21.91 -23.10 21.45
N ASP A 13 -20.59 -23.30 21.50
CA ASP A 13 -19.81 -22.99 22.70
C ASP A 13 -19.47 -21.48 22.72
N ALA A 14 -19.73 -20.83 23.85
CA ALA A 14 -19.31 -19.45 24.07
C ALA A 14 -17.80 -19.38 24.36
N LEU A 15 -17.10 -18.54 23.60
CA LEU A 15 -15.70 -18.20 23.80
C LEU A 15 -15.60 -16.88 24.56
N LEU A 16 -14.73 -16.85 25.57
CA LEU A 16 -14.39 -15.62 26.27
C LEU A 16 -13.46 -14.72 25.43
N ALA A 17 -13.27 -13.48 25.88
CA ALA A 17 -12.49 -12.48 25.13
C ALA A 17 -10.99 -12.80 25.05
N ASP A 18 -10.48 -13.59 25.98
CA ASP A 18 -9.12 -14.15 26.03
C ASP A 18 -8.97 -15.43 25.21
N GLU A 19 -10.07 -16.06 24.82
CA GLU A 19 -10.09 -17.27 23.97
C GLU A 19 -10.30 -16.96 22.48
N MET A 20 -10.49 -15.68 22.14
CA MET A 20 -10.76 -15.22 20.77
C MET A 20 -9.87 -14.03 20.37
N CYS A 21 -9.25 -14.14 19.20
CA CYS A 21 -8.61 -13.01 18.52
C CYS A 21 -9.59 -12.35 17.54
N HIS A 22 -9.82 -11.05 17.71
CA HIS A 22 -10.55 -10.25 16.74
C HIS A 22 -9.58 -9.41 15.89
N TYR A 23 -9.29 -9.89 14.68
CA TYR A 23 -8.48 -9.16 13.72
C TYR A 23 -9.38 -8.37 12.75
N SER A 24 -9.37 -7.04 12.90
CA SER A 24 -10.18 -6.13 12.09
C SER A 24 -9.34 -4.92 11.66
N PRO A 25 -8.56 -5.03 10.57
CA PRO A 25 -7.69 -3.96 10.10
C PRO A 25 -8.44 -2.71 9.60
N ILE A 26 -9.62 -2.91 9.03
CA ILE A 26 -10.46 -1.82 8.53
C ILE A 26 -11.74 -1.80 9.37
N PRO A 27 -11.94 -0.78 10.21
CA PRO A 27 -13.15 -0.68 11.02
C PRO A 27 -14.37 -0.44 10.13
N ASP A 28 -15.50 -1.05 10.47
CA ASP A 28 -16.73 -0.81 9.75
C ASP A 28 -17.36 0.55 10.17
N PRO A 29 -17.72 1.41 9.21
CA PRO A 29 -18.30 2.72 9.52
C PRO A 29 -19.71 2.64 10.14
N ALA A 30 -20.46 1.56 9.87
CA ALA A 30 -21.82 1.36 10.38
C ALA A 30 -21.85 0.57 11.69
N ALA A 31 -20.77 -0.14 12.05
CA ALA A 31 -20.74 -0.98 13.25
C ALA A 31 -19.37 -0.95 13.94
N ARG A 32 -19.32 -0.43 15.17
CA ARG A 32 -18.08 -0.28 15.96
C ARG A 32 -17.42 -1.59 16.38
N TRP A 33 -18.15 -2.70 16.34
CA TRP A 33 -17.71 -4.00 16.87
C TRP A 33 -17.31 -5.01 15.79
N ARG A 34 -17.29 -4.61 14.50
CA ARG A 34 -16.83 -5.48 13.42
C ARG A 34 -15.95 -4.72 12.44
N GLY A 35 -15.14 -5.47 11.73
CA GLY A 35 -14.41 -4.98 10.57
C GLY A 35 -15.25 -4.97 9.31
N MET A 36 -14.78 -4.21 8.34
CA MET A 36 -15.23 -4.23 6.96
C MET A 36 -14.14 -4.88 6.09
N SER A 37 -14.53 -5.69 5.11
CA SER A 37 -13.58 -6.18 4.11
C SER A 37 -13.14 -5.03 3.20
N TRP A 38 -11.85 -4.98 2.83
CA TRP A 38 -11.34 -4.00 1.86
C TRP A 38 -12.00 -4.12 0.48
N LEU A 39 -12.60 -5.28 0.18
CA LEU A 39 -13.35 -5.52 -1.06
C LEU A 39 -14.70 -4.79 -1.10
N SER A 40 -15.32 -4.55 0.06
CA SER A 40 -16.66 -3.97 0.16
C SER A 40 -16.83 -2.67 -0.65
N PRO A 41 -15.93 -1.67 -0.54
CA PRO A 41 -16.03 -0.42 -1.33
C PRO A 41 -15.78 -0.58 -2.84
N VAL A 42 -15.25 -1.71 -3.29
CA VAL A 42 -14.90 -1.95 -4.71
C VAL A 42 -15.71 -3.06 -5.37
N LEU A 43 -16.79 -3.54 -4.73
CA LEU A 43 -17.65 -4.57 -5.31
C LEU A 43 -18.26 -4.16 -6.66
N GLU A 44 -18.67 -2.90 -6.80
CA GLU A 44 -19.22 -2.37 -8.06
C GLU A 44 -18.16 -2.31 -9.18
N GLU A 45 -16.90 -2.04 -8.83
CA GLU A 45 -15.79 -2.05 -9.80
C GLU A 45 -15.50 -3.47 -10.28
N ILE A 46 -15.47 -4.44 -9.36
CA ILE A 46 -15.32 -5.86 -9.70
C ILE A 46 -16.49 -6.33 -10.58
N GLY A 47 -17.71 -5.90 -10.26
CA GLY A 47 -18.90 -6.16 -11.06
C GLY A 47 -18.79 -5.58 -12.47
N SER A 48 -18.30 -4.34 -12.58
CA SER A 48 -18.10 -3.64 -13.86
C SER A 48 -17.03 -4.32 -14.72
N ASP A 49 -15.89 -4.72 -14.14
CA ASP A 49 -14.85 -5.44 -14.87
C ASP A 49 -15.32 -6.83 -15.33
N LYS A 50 -16.07 -7.54 -14.49
CA LYS A 50 -16.71 -8.79 -14.86
C LYS A 50 -17.70 -8.60 -16.02
N ALA A 51 -18.49 -7.53 -15.99
CA ALA A 51 -19.41 -7.20 -17.08
C ALA A 51 -18.66 -6.85 -18.37
N ALA A 52 -17.56 -6.12 -18.31
CA ALA A 52 -16.69 -5.82 -19.46
C ALA A 52 -16.10 -7.09 -20.07
N THR A 53 -15.62 -8.02 -19.23
CA THR A 53 -15.11 -9.33 -19.65
C THR A 53 -16.19 -10.18 -20.32
N VAL A 54 -17.41 -10.20 -19.76
CA VAL A 54 -18.57 -10.87 -20.36
C VAL A 54 -18.97 -10.22 -21.68
N HIS A 55 -18.95 -8.88 -21.77
CA HIS A 55 -19.26 -8.15 -23.00
C HIS A 55 -18.26 -8.49 -24.10
N LYS A 56 -16.95 -8.42 -23.80
CA LYS A 56 -15.87 -8.80 -24.70
C LYS A 56 -16.05 -10.23 -25.20
N ARG A 57 -16.34 -11.18 -24.31
CA ARG A 57 -16.60 -12.57 -24.69
C ARG A 57 -17.80 -12.69 -25.63
N ARG A 58 -18.94 -12.07 -25.28
CA ARG A 58 -20.16 -12.10 -26.10
C ARG A 58 -19.95 -11.46 -27.47
N PHE A 59 -19.13 -10.41 -27.56
CA PHE A 59 -18.78 -9.79 -28.82
C PHE A 59 -18.09 -10.78 -29.76
N PHE A 60 -17.12 -11.54 -29.26
CA PHE A 60 -16.44 -12.59 -30.05
C PHE A 60 -17.33 -13.81 -30.32
N ASP A 61 -18.13 -14.25 -29.33
CA ASP A 61 -19.07 -15.36 -29.49
C ASP A 61 -20.13 -15.07 -30.57
N ASN A 62 -20.49 -13.80 -30.77
CA ASN A 62 -21.41 -13.34 -31.82
C ASN A 62 -20.71 -12.95 -33.14
N GLY A 63 -19.44 -13.31 -33.32
CA GLY A 63 -18.72 -13.13 -34.58
C GLY A 63 -18.30 -11.70 -34.88
N ALA A 64 -18.04 -10.90 -33.83
CA ALA A 64 -17.62 -9.50 -33.93
C ALA A 64 -18.59 -8.61 -34.75
N VAL A 65 -19.86 -9.01 -34.83
CA VAL A 65 -20.88 -8.26 -35.55
C VAL A 65 -21.32 -7.08 -34.68
N PRO A 66 -21.11 -5.83 -35.14
CA PRO A 66 -21.59 -4.66 -34.42
C PRO A 66 -23.12 -4.60 -34.40
N SER A 67 -23.69 -3.84 -33.47
CA SER A 67 -25.14 -3.61 -33.42
C SER A 67 -25.65 -3.07 -34.76
N MET A 68 -26.64 -3.74 -35.35
CA MET A 68 -27.24 -3.36 -36.61
C MET A 68 -28.71 -3.01 -36.41
N VAL A 69 -29.17 -1.98 -37.11
CA VAL A 69 -30.59 -1.68 -37.24
C VAL A 69 -31.00 -2.00 -38.67
N VAL A 70 -31.97 -2.91 -38.80
CA VAL A 70 -32.56 -3.29 -40.08
C VAL A 70 -33.91 -2.61 -40.21
N THR A 71 -34.09 -1.83 -41.26
CA THR A 71 -35.38 -1.22 -41.60
C THR A 71 -36.02 -2.04 -42.72
N PHE A 72 -37.31 -2.35 -42.57
CA PHE A 72 -38.08 -3.11 -43.55
C PHE A 72 -39.13 -2.23 -44.22
N ASP A 73 -39.34 -2.43 -45.53
CA ASP A 73 -40.52 -1.92 -46.23
C ASP A 73 -41.81 -2.63 -45.75
N LYS A 74 -42.96 -1.98 -45.99
CA LYS A 74 -44.29 -2.38 -45.45
C LYS A 74 -44.74 -3.79 -45.83
N ASP A 75 -44.18 -4.37 -46.89
CA ASP A 75 -44.60 -5.66 -47.46
C ASP A 75 -43.74 -6.86 -47.00
N VAL A 76 -42.71 -6.63 -46.17
CA VAL A 76 -41.78 -7.68 -45.74
C VAL A 76 -42.21 -8.32 -44.42
N GLN A 77 -42.16 -9.65 -44.34
CA GLN A 77 -42.42 -10.42 -43.11
C GLN A 77 -41.17 -10.45 -42.21
N PRO A 78 -41.15 -9.72 -41.07
CA PRO A 78 -39.94 -9.53 -40.27
C PRO A 78 -39.45 -10.82 -39.57
N GLU A 79 -40.36 -11.72 -39.18
CA GLU A 79 -40.00 -12.93 -38.43
C GLU A 79 -39.19 -13.94 -39.27
N ARG A 80 -39.54 -14.11 -40.55
CA ARG A 80 -38.78 -14.98 -41.46
C ARG A 80 -37.39 -14.44 -41.73
N PHE A 81 -37.26 -13.12 -41.84
CA PHE A 81 -35.97 -12.46 -42.05
C PHE A 81 -35.09 -12.61 -40.81
N ARG A 82 -35.64 -12.40 -39.60
CA ARG A 82 -34.91 -12.55 -38.33
C ARG A 82 -34.34 -13.96 -38.17
N ALA A 83 -35.15 -15.00 -38.39
CA ALA A 83 -34.69 -16.38 -38.29
C ALA A 83 -33.58 -16.72 -39.31
N ALA A 84 -33.69 -16.22 -40.55
CA ALA A 84 -32.67 -16.40 -41.56
C ALA A 84 -31.37 -15.65 -41.24
N MET A 85 -31.47 -14.45 -40.65
CA MET A 85 -30.34 -13.66 -40.18
C MET A 85 -29.58 -14.37 -39.05
N ASP A 86 -30.31 -14.80 -38.02
CA ASP A 86 -29.72 -15.50 -36.87
C ASP A 86 -29.03 -16.80 -37.30
N ALA A 87 -29.63 -17.56 -38.23
CA ALA A 87 -29.02 -18.79 -38.73
C ALA A 87 -27.72 -18.57 -39.52
N ARG A 88 -27.60 -17.44 -40.24
CA ARG A 88 -26.48 -17.17 -41.16
C ARG A 88 -25.36 -16.33 -40.58
N HIS A 89 -25.66 -15.51 -39.57
CA HIS A 89 -24.73 -14.49 -39.05
C HIS A 89 -24.48 -14.59 -37.54
N LYS A 90 -25.25 -15.40 -36.79
CA LYS A 90 -24.97 -15.63 -35.37
C LYS A 90 -23.88 -16.68 -35.18
N GLY A 91 -23.02 -16.46 -34.20
CA GLY A 91 -21.97 -17.38 -33.79
C GLY A 91 -20.60 -17.04 -34.39
N ALA A 92 -19.53 -17.36 -33.64
CA ALA A 92 -18.15 -17.08 -34.02
C ALA A 92 -17.75 -17.69 -35.38
N HIS A 93 -18.31 -18.84 -35.77
CA HIS A 93 -18.02 -19.48 -37.06
C HIS A 93 -18.62 -18.74 -38.27
N ASN A 94 -19.66 -17.93 -38.03
CA ASN A 94 -20.34 -17.14 -39.06
C ASN A 94 -19.87 -15.68 -39.08
N ALA A 95 -18.84 -15.35 -38.29
CA ALA A 95 -18.21 -14.05 -38.27
C ALA A 95 -17.76 -13.61 -39.67
N TYR A 96 -17.87 -12.31 -39.96
CA TYR A 96 -17.41 -11.69 -41.22
C TYR A 96 -18.07 -12.22 -42.51
N ARG A 97 -19.17 -13.00 -42.42
CA ARG A 97 -19.93 -13.40 -43.61
C ARG A 97 -20.65 -12.20 -44.23
N THR A 98 -20.57 -12.09 -45.56
CA THR A 98 -21.27 -11.07 -46.34
C THR A 98 -22.78 -11.16 -46.12
N LEU A 99 -23.38 -10.04 -45.73
CA LEU A 99 -24.82 -9.92 -45.55
C LEU A 99 -25.50 -9.61 -46.88
N TYR A 100 -26.42 -10.47 -47.31
CA TYR A 100 -27.25 -10.23 -48.49
C TYR A 100 -28.65 -9.77 -48.06
N LEU A 101 -29.08 -8.61 -48.58
CA LEU A 101 -30.38 -8.02 -48.29
C LEU A 101 -31.33 -8.25 -49.46
N GLY A 102 -32.57 -8.67 -49.16
CA GLY A 102 -33.64 -8.72 -50.14
C GLY A 102 -34.10 -7.30 -50.52
N GLY A 103 -34.66 -7.13 -51.72
CA GLY A 103 -35.11 -5.82 -52.20
C GLY A 103 -36.07 -5.15 -51.20
N GLY A 104 -35.68 -3.97 -50.70
CA GLY A 104 -36.45 -3.17 -49.73
C GLY A 104 -35.98 -3.21 -48.27
N ALA A 105 -34.89 -3.91 -47.95
CA ALA A 105 -34.27 -3.85 -46.61
C ALA A 105 -33.00 -2.98 -46.61
N ASP A 106 -32.95 -2.00 -45.72
CA ASP A 106 -31.76 -1.17 -45.46
C ASP A 106 -31.14 -1.54 -44.11
N VAL A 107 -29.84 -1.86 -44.10
CA VAL A 107 -29.10 -2.19 -42.87
C VAL A 107 -28.13 -1.08 -42.57
N LYS A 108 -28.39 -0.40 -41.46
CA LYS A 108 -27.48 0.58 -40.90
C LYS A 108 -26.75 -0.05 -39.73
N THR A 109 -25.42 -0.10 -39.86
CA THR A 109 -24.57 -0.48 -38.74
C THR A 109 -24.56 0.68 -37.74
N VAL A 110 -25.19 0.48 -36.59
CA VAL A 110 -25.09 1.40 -35.45
C VAL A 110 -23.88 0.95 -34.65
N CYS A 111 -22.69 1.26 -35.18
CA CYS A 111 -21.46 0.69 -34.64
C CYS A 111 -20.97 1.49 -33.43
N THR A 112 -20.79 0.78 -32.32
CA THR A 112 -19.68 1.01 -31.39
C THR A 112 -18.66 -0.07 -31.72
N ASN A 113 -17.62 0.25 -32.48
CA ASN A 113 -16.55 -0.70 -32.75
C ASN A 113 -15.79 -0.99 -31.44
N LEU A 114 -15.17 -2.16 -31.26
CA LEU A 114 -14.38 -2.42 -30.03
C LEU A 114 -13.23 -1.44 -29.84
N GLN A 115 -12.72 -0.82 -30.92
CA GLN A 115 -11.75 0.28 -30.82
C GLN A 115 -12.37 1.59 -30.31
N GLN A 116 -13.69 1.77 -30.45
CA GLN A 116 -14.41 2.95 -29.96
C GLN A 116 -14.84 2.79 -28.49
N VAL A 117 -15.04 1.55 -28.04
CA VAL A 117 -15.16 1.24 -26.62
C VAL A 117 -13.75 1.09 -26.08
N ASP A 118 -13.18 2.13 -25.46
CA ASP A 118 -11.84 2.08 -24.86
C ASP A 118 -11.80 1.11 -23.65
N LEU A 119 -11.83 -0.20 -23.93
CA LEU A 119 -11.81 -1.25 -22.93
C LEU A 119 -10.48 -1.26 -22.19
N THR A 120 -9.39 -0.85 -22.84
CA THR A 120 -8.07 -0.77 -22.21
C THR A 120 -8.06 0.28 -21.11
N GLY A 121 -8.56 1.48 -21.37
CA GLY A 121 -8.68 2.53 -20.36
C GLY A 121 -9.69 2.19 -19.26
N VAL A 122 -10.87 1.67 -19.63
CA VAL A 122 -11.91 1.32 -18.65
C VAL A 122 -11.45 0.20 -17.72
N GLN A 123 -10.88 -0.88 -18.24
CA GLN A 123 -10.37 -1.98 -17.42
C GLN A 123 -9.11 -1.57 -16.66
N GLY A 124 -8.20 -0.81 -17.28
CA GLY A 124 -6.99 -0.29 -16.61
C GLY A 124 -7.34 0.55 -15.37
N HIS A 125 -8.25 1.51 -15.51
CA HIS A 125 -8.71 2.33 -14.39
C HIS A 125 -9.42 1.49 -13.31
N GLY A 126 -10.22 0.50 -13.70
CA GLY A 126 -10.87 -0.43 -12.77
C GLY A 126 -9.86 -1.25 -11.97
N GLU A 127 -8.87 -1.86 -12.64
CA GLU A 127 -7.78 -2.60 -12.01
C GLU A 127 -6.98 -1.72 -11.04
N THR A 128 -6.65 -0.49 -11.44
CA THR A 128 -5.95 0.49 -10.59
C THR A 128 -6.76 0.85 -9.35
N ARG A 129 -8.08 1.01 -9.46
CA ARG A 129 -8.96 1.28 -8.30
C ARG A 129 -9.04 0.10 -7.34
N ILE A 130 -9.09 -1.13 -7.87
CA ILE A 130 -9.06 -2.35 -7.03
C ILE A 130 -7.72 -2.47 -6.31
N ALA A 131 -6.61 -2.25 -7.01
CA ALA A 131 -5.27 -2.26 -6.40
C ALA A 131 -5.12 -1.18 -5.32
N ALA A 132 -5.65 0.02 -5.56
CA ALA A 132 -5.67 1.11 -4.59
C ALA A 132 -6.46 0.75 -3.32
N ALA A 133 -7.63 0.12 -3.46
CA ALA A 133 -8.43 -0.34 -2.32
C ALA A 133 -7.72 -1.45 -1.51
N ALA A 134 -6.95 -2.31 -2.17
CA ALA A 134 -6.09 -3.30 -1.52
C ALA A 134 -4.84 -2.68 -0.85
N GLY A 135 -4.58 -1.39 -1.07
CA GLY A 135 -3.35 -0.73 -0.61
C GLY A 135 -2.10 -1.20 -1.35
N VAL A 136 -2.23 -1.81 -2.53
CA VAL A 136 -1.10 -2.31 -3.33
C VAL A 136 -0.84 -1.37 -4.50
N PRO A 137 0.36 -0.79 -4.63
CA PRO A 137 0.75 -0.01 -5.79
C PRO A 137 0.59 -0.82 -7.10
N PRO A 138 -0.03 -0.25 -8.16
CA PRO A 138 -0.24 -0.93 -9.45
C PRO A 138 1.05 -1.48 -10.08
N VAL A 139 2.16 -0.78 -9.88
CA VAL A 139 3.51 -1.17 -10.32
C VAL A 139 3.99 -2.48 -9.70
N ILE A 140 3.60 -2.78 -8.46
CA ILE A 140 4.00 -4.01 -7.76
C ILE A 140 3.17 -5.19 -8.26
N VAL A 141 1.89 -4.96 -8.54
CA VAL A 141 0.97 -5.98 -9.10
C VAL A 141 1.34 -6.28 -10.56
N GLY A 142 1.91 -5.31 -11.28
CA GLY A 142 2.23 -5.44 -12.70
C GLY A 142 1.06 -5.05 -13.61
N LEU A 143 0.18 -4.16 -13.15
CA LEU A 143 -0.92 -3.64 -13.95
C LEU A 143 -0.39 -2.74 -15.07
N SER A 144 -1.04 -2.81 -16.23
CA SER A 144 -0.62 -2.10 -17.46
C SER A 144 -0.46 -0.60 -17.23
N GLU A 145 -1.40 0.05 -16.54
CA GLU A 145 -1.33 1.47 -16.19
C GLU A 145 -0.15 1.81 -15.28
N GLY A 146 0.12 0.95 -14.29
CA GLY A 146 1.26 1.11 -13.40
C GLY A 146 2.59 1.00 -14.15
N LEU A 147 2.68 0.02 -15.05
CA LEU A 147 3.88 -0.25 -15.83
C LEU A 147 4.16 0.83 -16.89
N ALA A 148 3.13 1.44 -17.47
CA ALA A 148 3.29 2.51 -18.46
C ALA A 148 4.05 3.74 -17.90
N ALA A 149 3.92 4.01 -16.60
CA ALA A 149 4.62 5.10 -15.90
C ALA A 149 5.79 4.62 -15.02
N ALA A 150 6.13 3.32 -15.06
CA ALA A 150 7.13 2.74 -14.18
C ALA A 150 8.56 3.05 -14.63
N THR A 151 9.35 3.62 -13.73
CA THR A 151 10.82 3.66 -13.83
C THR A 151 11.42 2.91 -12.63
N TYR A 152 12.69 2.50 -12.71
CA TYR A 152 13.38 1.81 -11.62
C TYR A 152 13.32 2.58 -10.28
N ARG A 153 13.43 3.92 -10.32
CA ARG A 153 13.29 4.76 -9.11
C ARG A 153 11.88 4.72 -8.53
N ASN A 154 10.86 4.77 -9.40
CA ASN A 154 9.46 4.70 -8.97
C ASN A 154 9.13 3.33 -8.36
N TYR A 155 9.78 2.26 -8.83
CA TYR A 155 9.60 0.91 -8.28
C TYR A 155 10.07 0.80 -6.82
N ALA A 156 11.27 1.29 -6.50
CA ALA A 156 11.79 1.26 -5.13
C ALA A 156 10.89 2.07 -4.15
N GLN A 157 10.44 3.26 -4.56
CA GLN A 157 9.52 4.08 -3.77
C GLN A 157 8.16 3.40 -3.58
N ALA A 158 7.62 2.75 -4.62
CA ALA A 158 6.39 1.98 -4.53
C ALA A 158 6.52 0.81 -3.54
N ARG A 159 7.65 0.09 -3.56
CA ARG A 159 7.92 -1.00 -2.60
C ARG A 159 7.92 -0.51 -1.16
N ARG A 160 8.60 0.61 -0.89
CA ARG A 160 8.61 1.22 0.44
C ARG A 160 7.23 1.69 0.87
N ARG A 161 6.47 2.34 -0.02
CA ARG A 161 5.08 2.75 0.26
C ARG A 161 4.20 1.55 0.59
N PHE A 162 4.36 0.43 -0.12
CA PHE A 162 3.61 -0.80 0.14
C PHE A 162 3.98 -1.44 1.48
N ALA A 163 5.28 -1.55 1.76
CA ALA A 163 5.80 -2.07 3.02
C ALA A 163 5.32 -1.24 4.21
N ASP A 164 5.61 0.06 4.20
CA ASP A 164 5.37 0.95 5.34
C ASP A 164 3.90 1.38 5.46
N GLY A 165 3.22 1.57 4.33
CA GLY A 165 1.84 2.06 4.29
C GLY A 165 0.79 0.97 4.48
N THR A 166 1.07 -0.26 4.05
CA THR A 166 0.07 -1.34 4.00
C THR A 166 0.49 -2.53 4.85
N ILE A 167 1.64 -3.13 4.56
CA ILE A 167 2.00 -4.43 5.12
C ILE A 167 2.43 -4.37 6.60
N ARG A 168 3.32 -3.45 6.97
CA ARG A 168 3.75 -3.28 8.37
C ARG A 168 2.59 -2.93 9.31
N PRO A 169 1.67 -2.01 8.98
CA PRO A 169 0.47 -1.78 9.78
C PRO A 169 -0.38 -3.04 9.96
N LEU A 170 -0.64 -3.79 8.88
CA LEU A 170 -1.43 -5.03 8.96
C LEU A 170 -0.77 -6.07 9.87
N TRP A 171 0.55 -6.23 9.80
CA TRP A 171 1.30 -7.13 10.68
C TRP A 171 1.30 -6.67 12.14
N ARG A 172 1.43 -5.35 12.40
CA ARG A 172 1.31 -4.80 13.76
C ARG A 172 -0.05 -5.09 14.36
N MET A 173 -1.12 -4.86 13.61
CA MET A 173 -2.48 -5.14 14.05
C MET A 173 -2.69 -6.63 14.28
N ALA A 174 -2.12 -7.48 13.42
CA ALA A 174 -2.21 -8.94 13.58
C ALA A 174 -1.48 -9.40 14.85
N ALA A 175 -0.24 -8.97 15.04
CA ALA A 175 0.55 -9.28 16.23
C ALA A 175 -0.14 -8.80 17.52
N ALA A 176 -0.65 -7.56 17.52
CA ALA A 176 -1.39 -7.02 18.66
C ALA A 176 -2.68 -7.81 18.95
N SER A 177 -3.42 -8.21 17.90
CA SER A 177 -4.66 -8.98 18.07
C SER A 177 -4.40 -10.41 18.57
N LEU A 178 -3.31 -11.04 18.10
CA LEU A 178 -2.91 -12.39 18.49
C LEU A 178 -2.27 -12.45 19.88
N GLN A 179 -1.66 -11.35 20.33
CA GLN A 179 -1.06 -11.27 21.66
C GLN A 179 -2.06 -11.60 22.79
N ASN A 180 -3.35 -11.33 22.58
CA ASN A 180 -4.40 -11.65 23.56
C ASN A 180 -4.56 -13.16 23.80
N LEU A 181 -4.16 -14.01 22.85
CA LEU A 181 -4.26 -15.47 22.95
C LEU A 181 -3.02 -16.12 23.59
N VAL A 182 -1.93 -15.35 23.79
CA VAL A 182 -0.63 -15.91 24.19
C VAL A 182 -0.21 -15.28 25.51
N THR A 183 0.15 -16.11 26.48
CA THR A 183 0.72 -15.61 27.74
C THR A 183 2.13 -15.05 27.49
N PRO A 184 2.41 -13.78 27.83
CA PRO A 184 3.72 -13.20 27.61
C PRO A 184 4.77 -13.88 28.51
N PRO A 185 5.99 -14.15 27.99
CA PRO A 185 7.03 -14.84 28.77
C PRO A 185 7.58 -13.98 29.92
N THR A 186 7.53 -12.65 29.78
CA THR A 186 7.97 -11.68 30.78
C THR A 186 7.04 -10.48 30.83
N VAL A 187 7.01 -9.81 31.97
CA VAL A 187 6.25 -8.57 32.13
C VAL A 187 6.80 -7.50 31.17
N GLY A 188 5.93 -6.95 30.33
CA GLY A 188 6.29 -5.95 29.32
C GLY A 188 6.73 -6.53 27.97
N ALA A 189 6.74 -7.85 27.77
CA ALA A 189 6.94 -8.44 26.45
C ALA A 189 5.71 -8.19 25.54
N ALA A 190 5.96 -7.83 24.29
CA ALA A 190 4.94 -7.68 23.26
C ALA A 190 5.20 -8.66 22.11
N LEU A 191 4.14 -9.20 21.52
CA LEU A 191 4.25 -9.99 20.31
C LEU A 191 4.54 -9.05 19.14
N TRP A 192 5.59 -9.36 18.37
CA TRP A 192 6.01 -8.54 17.25
C TRP A 192 6.32 -9.40 16.02
N TYR A 193 6.21 -8.79 14.84
CA TYR A 193 6.57 -9.43 13.59
C TYR A 193 8.08 -9.33 13.34
N ASP A 194 8.66 -10.38 12.78
CA ASP A 194 10.06 -10.39 12.36
C ASP A 194 10.15 -10.11 10.85
N ASP A 195 10.85 -9.05 10.47
CA ASP A 195 11.06 -8.68 9.06
C ASP A 195 12.48 -9.00 8.57
N ARG A 196 13.31 -9.67 9.37
CA ARG A 196 14.75 -9.81 9.11
C ARG A 196 15.05 -10.56 7.82
N ASP A 197 14.32 -11.63 7.56
CA ASP A 197 14.55 -12.54 6.43
C ASP A 197 13.66 -12.27 5.23
N ILE A 198 13.04 -11.08 5.16
CA ILE A 198 12.16 -10.71 4.05
C ILE A 198 13.01 -9.94 3.00
N PRO A 199 13.38 -10.55 1.86
CA PRO A 199 14.22 -9.89 0.86
C PRO A 199 13.58 -8.61 0.32
N PHE A 200 12.24 -8.58 0.30
CA PHE A 200 11.47 -7.43 -0.13
C PHE A 200 11.78 -6.15 0.67
N LEU A 201 12.17 -6.28 1.94
CA LEU A 201 12.35 -5.19 2.91
C LEU A 201 13.82 -4.82 3.19
N ARG A 202 14.79 -5.52 2.58
CA ARG A 202 16.22 -5.34 2.92
C ARG A 202 16.79 -3.96 2.59
N GLU A 203 16.26 -3.28 1.58
CA GLU A 203 16.71 -1.94 1.21
C GLU A 203 16.37 -0.92 2.30
N ASP A 204 15.14 -0.96 2.83
CA ASP A 204 14.73 -0.14 3.97
C ASP A 204 15.55 -0.45 5.24
N ARG A 205 16.01 -1.71 5.41
CA ARG A 205 16.89 -2.06 6.54
C ARG A 205 18.23 -1.35 6.47
N ARG A 206 18.76 -1.08 5.27
CA ARG A 206 19.99 -0.31 5.10
C ARG A 206 19.79 1.13 5.58
N ASP A 207 18.67 1.75 5.21
CA ASP A 207 18.31 3.10 5.66
C ASP A 207 18.15 3.15 7.19
N VAL A 208 17.47 2.17 7.79
CA VAL A 208 17.30 2.08 9.25
C VAL A 208 18.66 1.91 9.94
N ALA A 209 19.54 1.05 9.42
CA ALA A 209 20.89 0.87 9.96
C ALA A 209 21.73 2.15 9.83
N GLU A 210 21.58 2.88 8.73
CA GLU A 210 22.26 4.17 8.54
C GLU A 210 21.74 5.24 9.51
N ILE A 211 20.43 5.30 9.75
CA ILE A 211 19.83 6.18 10.77
C ILE A 211 20.38 5.83 12.15
N GLN A 212 20.40 4.55 12.52
CA GLN A 212 20.94 4.09 13.81
C GLN A 212 22.43 4.43 13.96
N PHE A 213 23.22 4.24 12.89
CA PHE A 213 24.63 4.62 12.87
C PHE A 213 24.83 6.13 13.06
N ARG A 214 24.04 6.95 12.35
CA ARG A 214 24.07 8.41 12.50
C ARG A 214 23.67 8.83 13.92
N GLN A 215 22.60 8.28 14.47
CA GLN A 215 22.18 8.53 15.86
C GLN A 215 23.27 8.14 16.86
N ALA A 216 23.90 6.97 16.71
CA ALA A 216 25.00 6.54 17.58
C ALA A 216 26.21 7.48 17.49
N SER A 217 26.56 7.94 16.27
CA SER A 217 27.61 8.92 16.05
C SER A 217 27.29 10.27 16.70
N THR A 218 26.05 10.75 16.58
CA THR A 218 25.57 11.97 17.23
C THR A 218 25.63 11.86 18.76
N ILE A 219 25.19 10.73 19.32
CA ILE A 219 25.28 10.48 20.77
C ILE A 219 26.73 10.57 21.23
N ARG A 220 27.64 9.88 20.54
CA ARG A 220 29.06 9.93 20.85
C ARG A 220 29.62 11.36 20.79
N GLN A 221 29.33 12.11 19.73
CA GLN A 221 29.83 13.49 19.57
C GLN A 221 29.35 14.42 20.69
N LEU A 222 28.08 14.31 21.09
CA LEU A 222 27.51 15.13 22.16
C LEU A 222 28.06 14.73 23.54
N VAL A 223 28.24 13.43 23.79
CA VAL A 223 28.88 12.96 25.03
C VAL A 223 30.35 13.39 25.08
N ASP A 224 31.10 13.23 23.98
CA ASP A 224 32.49 13.67 23.87
C ASP A 224 32.63 15.19 24.03
N ALA A 225 31.60 15.97 23.65
CA ALA A 225 31.55 17.41 23.85
C ALA A 225 31.24 17.84 25.30
N GLY A 226 30.93 16.89 26.20
CA GLY A 226 30.68 17.17 27.62
C GLY A 226 29.20 17.24 28.00
N PHE A 227 28.27 16.79 27.17
CA PHE A 227 26.86 16.67 27.55
C PHE A 227 26.58 15.38 28.33
N GLU A 228 25.61 15.43 29.24
CA GLU A 228 25.22 14.29 30.05
C GLU A 228 24.63 13.16 29.20
N ALA A 229 25.17 11.93 29.32
CA ALA A 229 24.79 10.80 28.47
C ALA A 229 23.28 10.45 28.53
N ALA A 230 22.65 10.57 29.70
CA ALA A 230 21.22 10.35 29.86
C ALA A 230 20.39 11.42 29.15
N ALA A 231 20.82 12.68 29.19
CA ALA A 231 20.17 13.79 28.50
C ALA A 231 20.34 13.70 26.98
N VAL A 232 21.52 13.28 26.51
CA VAL A 232 21.82 13.08 25.08
C VAL A 232 20.99 11.95 24.49
N THR A 233 20.92 10.80 25.17
CA THR A 233 20.12 9.67 24.69
C THR A 233 18.63 10.02 24.62
N ALA A 234 18.10 10.73 25.62
CA ALA A 234 16.73 11.24 25.60
C ALA A 234 16.51 12.28 24.48
N ALA A 235 17.46 13.21 24.27
CA ALA A 235 17.38 14.23 23.23
C ALA A 235 17.40 13.64 21.81
N VAL A 236 18.27 12.65 21.56
CA VAL A 236 18.36 11.97 20.26
C VAL A 236 17.14 11.07 20.02
N ALA A 237 16.62 10.41 21.04
CA ALA A 237 15.41 9.58 20.92
C ALA A 237 14.14 10.42 20.69
N ALA A 238 14.04 11.60 21.29
CA ALA A 238 12.91 12.52 21.14
C ALA A 238 13.07 13.51 19.97
N GLU A 239 14.19 13.44 19.21
CA GLU A 239 14.56 14.41 18.18
C GLU A 239 14.55 15.87 18.67
N GLY A 240 14.80 16.07 19.96
CA GLY A 240 14.61 17.34 20.66
C GLY A 240 15.85 17.75 21.46
N PHE A 241 16.72 18.56 20.85
CA PHE A 241 17.97 19.02 21.48
C PHE A 241 17.77 20.02 22.64
N THR A 242 16.54 20.49 22.88
CA THR A 242 16.20 21.31 24.06
C THR A 242 16.36 20.55 25.38
N LEU A 243 16.43 19.22 25.33
CA LEU A 243 16.64 18.36 26.50
C LEU A 243 18.12 18.21 26.89
N LEU A 244 19.05 18.73 26.08
CA LEU A 244 20.48 18.62 26.34
C LEU A 244 20.88 19.38 27.60
N ARG A 245 21.62 18.69 28.48
CA ARG A 245 22.23 19.28 29.67
C ARG A 245 23.74 19.12 29.59
N HIS A 246 24.45 20.24 29.61
CA HIS A 246 25.90 20.25 29.60
C HIS A 246 26.42 20.00 31.02
N THR A 247 27.44 19.15 31.18
CA THR A 247 28.03 18.84 32.49
C THR A 247 28.87 19.97 33.07
N GLY A 248 29.16 21.01 32.26
CA GLY A 248 30.04 22.13 32.61
C GLY A 248 31.54 21.80 32.45
N LEU A 249 31.87 20.55 32.13
CA LEU A 249 33.23 20.07 31.89
C LEU A 249 33.48 20.03 30.38
N PHE A 250 34.44 20.81 29.91
CA PHE A 250 34.89 20.73 28.52
C PHE A 250 35.87 19.57 28.38
N SER A 251 35.76 18.83 27.29
CA SER A 251 36.69 17.74 26.96
C SER A 251 38.13 18.27 26.91
N VAL A 252 38.93 17.93 27.92
CA VAL A 252 40.34 18.28 27.98
C VAL A 252 41.04 17.46 26.91
N GLN A 253 41.42 18.14 25.82
CA GLN A 253 42.28 17.59 24.78
C GLN A 253 43.53 16.99 25.44
N LEU A 254 43.85 15.74 25.10
CA LEU A 254 45.02 15.00 25.58
C LEU A 254 46.29 15.86 25.43
N GLN A 255 46.68 16.55 26.50
CA GLN A 255 47.93 17.28 26.57
C GLN A 255 49.05 16.27 26.86
N ARG A 256 50.11 16.28 26.04
CA ARG A 256 51.24 15.36 26.21
C ARG A 256 51.93 15.60 27.55
N PRO A 257 52.39 14.56 28.27
CA PRO A 257 53.11 14.74 29.52
C PRO A 257 54.44 15.48 29.30
N ASN A 258 54.70 16.46 30.15
CA ASN A 258 55.85 17.39 30.18
C ASN A 258 55.88 18.49 29.11
N THR A 259 55.20 19.61 29.40
CA THR A 259 55.83 20.93 29.33
C THR A 259 55.30 21.80 30.47
N THR A 260 56.21 22.15 31.38
CA THR A 260 56.20 23.20 32.40
C THR A 260 55.09 24.26 32.31
N THR A 261 54.35 24.40 33.41
CA THR A 261 53.54 25.56 33.77
C THR A 261 54.44 26.81 33.90
N PRO A 262 54.09 27.98 33.34
CA PRO A 262 54.52 29.25 33.93
C PRO A 262 53.49 29.66 34.98
N SER A 263 53.95 29.77 36.24
CA SER A 263 53.19 30.31 37.36
C SER A 263 52.71 31.74 37.08
N PRO A 264 51.55 32.16 37.62
CA PRO A 264 51.13 33.55 37.61
C PRO A 264 51.82 34.28 38.76
N THR A 265 52.94 34.95 38.49
CA THR A 265 53.54 35.88 39.45
C THR A 265 53.84 37.20 38.76
N GLY A 266 53.18 38.28 39.20
CA GLY A 266 53.54 39.64 38.83
C GLY A 266 52.37 40.60 38.77
N VAL A 267 51.97 41.14 39.93
CA VAL A 267 51.22 42.41 40.02
C VAL A 267 52.14 43.53 39.50
N PRO A 268 51.71 44.41 38.58
CA PRO A 268 52.47 45.60 38.23
C PRO A 268 52.06 46.77 39.14
N THR A 269 52.97 47.18 40.03
CA THR A 269 52.93 48.47 40.73
C THR A 269 53.50 49.54 39.79
N PRO A 270 52.87 50.73 39.65
CA PRO A 270 53.35 51.77 38.74
C PRO A 270 54.50 52.58 39.38
N PRO A 271 55.52 53.02 38.62
CA PRO A 271 56.43 54.07 39.06
C PRO A 271 55.96 55.47 38.62
N GLU A 272 56.13 56.40 39.54
CA GLU A 272 55.82 57.82 39.51
C GLU A 272 56.61 58.63 38.46
N GLU A 273 55.95 59.71 38.04
CA GLU A 273 56.46 60.84 37.27
C GLU A 273 57.28 61.76 38.19
N GLN A 274 58.57 61.98 37.90
CA GLN A 274 59.32 63.17 38.34
C GLN A 274 60.34 63.61 37.29
N SER A 275 60.24 64.93 36.99
CA SER A 275 61.02 65.83 36.14
C SER A 275 60.73 65.89 34.65
#